data_AF-A0A0R0JLC3-F1
#
_entry.id   AF-A0A0R0JLC3-F1
#
_cell.length_a   1.000
_cell.length_b   1.000
_cell.length_c   1.000
_cell.angle_alpha   90.00
_cell.angle_beta   90.00
_cell.angle_gamma   90.00
#
_symmetry.space_group_name_H-M   'P 1'
#
loop_
_entity.id
_entity.type
_entity.pdbx_description
1 polymer ?
#
loop_
_entity_poly.entity_id
_entity_poly.type
_entity_poly.pdbx_seq_one_letter_code
_entity_poly.pdbx_strand_id
1 'polypeptide(L)'
;MKKTQTRATSGQAFVKQDGWRGKNYVGHTLLGNLVLEETKVFSRTGVWSVDKYCRRYIAISEFTQIELDVQAGVEETITWRPLKASVLNFDASVRKIGMGFGLIVRDCSGQVLVAAMKFTESELEPREAEALAYRRAVLTMNELCIFGAEYETDCMQLYNEWNRSDKGGRSLFHGLVEETRRLDPVAGSQKLNFDKRQGNKAAHCLANLAFSLLDRCWIDKVPDQLDQILLMM
;
A
#
# COMPACT_ATOMS: atom_id res chain seq x y z
N MET A 1 -41.41 -55.86 5.63
CA MET A 1 -41.39 -54.89 6.75
C MET A 1 -40.78 -53.57 6.25
N LYS A 2 -41.55 -52.47 6.29
CA LYS A 2 -41.02 -51.13 6.03
C LYS A 2 -40.08 -50.73 7.18
N LYS A 3 -38.85 -50.36 6.88
CA LYS A 3 -38.04 -49.49 7.73
C LYS A 3 -37.61 -48.29 6.90
N THR A 4 -38.49 -47.29 6.88
CA THR A 4 -38.12 -45.91 6.61
C THR A 4 -37.26 -45.46 7.79
N GLN A 5 -35.98 -45.19 7.56
CA GLN A 5 -35.11 -44.59 8.56
C GLN A 5 -34.75 -43.18 8.11
N THR A 6 -35.62 -42.26 8.51
CA THR A 6 -35.30 -40.84 8.63
C THR A 6 -34.51 -40.69 9.94
N ARG A 7 -33.26 -40.25 9.88
CA ARG A 7 -32.51 -39.74 11.05
C ARG A 7 -31.49 -38.73 10.54
N ALA A 8 -31.88 -37.46 10.57
CA ALA A 8 -31.55 -36.49 11.61
C ALA A 8 -30.16 -35.91 11.37
N THR A 9 -30.18 -34.72 10.77
CA THR A 9 -29.09 -33.73 10.74
C THR A 9 -28.58 -33.52 12.16
N SER A 10 -27.40 -34.08 12.46
CA SER A 10 -26.76 -33.95 13.76
C SER A 10 -25.97 -32.66 13.85
N GLY A 11 -26.34 -31.82 14.81
CA GLY A 11 -25.35 -31.11 15.62
C GLY A 11 -25.08 -29.66 15.23
N GLN A 12 -25.94 -28.77 15.72
CA GLN A 12 -25.51 -27.42 16.13
C GLN A 12 -24.36 -27.56 17.12
N ALA A 13 -23.16 -27.11 16.74
CA ALA A 13 -22.14 -26.75 17.71
C ALA A 13 -22.35 -25.29 18.12
N PHE A 14 -23.04 -25.10 19.24
CA PHE A 14 -23.00 -23.86 20.00
C PHE A 14 -21.57 -23.67 20.53
N VAL A 15 -20.78 -22.80 19.91
CA VAL A 15 -19.63 -22.20 20.58
C VAL A 15 -20.03 -20.79 20.98
N LYS A 16 -20.56 -20.67 22.20
CA LYS A 16 -20.38 -19.44 22.97
C LYS A 16 -18.90 -19.41 23.34
N GLN A 17 -18.15 -18.43 22.83
CA GLN A 17 -17.01 -17.89 23.54
C GLN A 17 -16.83 -16.41 23.15
N ASP A 18 -17.05 -15.59 24.17
CA ASP A 18 -16.26 -14.43 24.52
C ASP A 18 -16.19 -13.29 23.50
N GLY A 19 -17.16 -12.38 23.64
CA GLY A 19 -16.84 -11.06 24.22
C GLY A 19 -15.94 -10.12 23.42
N TRP A 20 -15.53 -10.45 22.20
CA TRP A 20 -14.77 -9.54 21.36
C TRP A 20 -15.71 -8.52 20.73
N ARG A 21 -15.93 -7.40 21.44
CA ARG A 21 -16.38 -6.14 20.83
C ARG A 21 -15.22 -5.56 20.00
N GLY A 22 -14.80 -6.29 18.97
CA GLY A 22 -14.04 -5.72 17.88
C GLY A 22 -14.97 -4.72 17.22
N LYS A 23 -14.69 -3.43 17.41
CA LYS A 23 -15.40 -2.37 16.70
C LYS A 23 -15.45 -2.76 15.24
N ASN A 24 -16.66 -2.76 14.69
CA ASN A 24 -16.95 -2.80 13.27
C ASN A 24 -15.92 -1.96 12.50
N TYR A 25 -14.85 -2.58 11.99
CA TYR A 25 -14.12 -2.04 10.85
C TYR A 25 -14.96 -2.38 9.61
N VAL A 26 -16.16 -1.82 9.57
CA VAL A 26 -16.77 -1.51 8.29
C VAL A 26 -15.87 -0.40 7.77
N GLY A 27 -15.05 -0.73 6.77
CA GLY A 27 -14.08 0.15 6.13
C GLY A 27 -14.74 1.35 5.43
N HIS A 28 -15.49 2.16 6.17
CA HIS A 28 -15.59 3.56 5.87
C HIS A 28 -14.25 4.17 6.25
N THR A 29 -13.41 4.35 5.24
CA THR A 29 -12.21 5.18 5.25
C THR A 29 -12.48 6.45 6.06
N LEU A 30 -12.07 6.47 7.33
CA LEU A 30 -12.28 7.59 8.26
C LEU A 30 -11.30 8.75 8.01
N LEU A 31 -10.77 8.84 6.78
CA LEU A 31 -10.01 9.97 6.30
C LEU A 31 -10.62 10.41 4.98
N GLY A 32 -11.67 11.23 5.10
CA GLY A 32 -12.16 12.01 3.97
C GLY A 32 -10.98 12.74 3.33
N ASN A 33 -10.87 12.62 2.00
CA ASN A 33 -9.92 13.29 1.13
C ASN A 33 -8.57 12.57 0.89
N LEU A 34 -8.60 11.37 0.28
CA LEU A 34 -7.86 11.12 -0.97
C LEU A 34 -8.29 9.76 -1.54
N VAL A 35 -8.69 9.77 -2.80
CA VAL A 35 -9.41 8.68 -3.45
C VAL A 35 -8.43 7.90 -4.33
N LEU A 36 -7.93 6.76 -3.85
CA LEU A 36 -7.64 5.66 -4.79
C LEU A 36 -8.94 4.98 -5.25
N GLU A 37 -10.13 5.29 -4.69
CA GLU A 37 -11.40 4.69 -5.13
C GLU A 37 -11.67 4.87 -6.64
N GLU A 38 -11.21 5.97 -7.25
CA GLU A 38 -11.27 6.20 -8.71
C GLU A 38 -10.05 5.65 -9.47
N THR A 39 -8.98 5.30 -8.76
CA THR A 39 -7.77 4.75 -9.39
C THR A 39 -8.00 3.27 -9.70
N LYS A 40 -7.95 2.94 -10.99
CA LYS A 40 -7.91 1.55 -11.47
C LYS A 40 -6.67 0.85 -10.89
N VAL A 41 -6.89 -0.21 -10.12
CA VAL A 41 -5.85 -1.11 -9.64
C VAL A 41 -5.60 -2.17 -10.70
N PHE A 42 -4.39 -2.20 -11.28
CA PHE A 42 -4.01 -3.15 -12.32
C PHE A 42 -3.26 -4.34 -11.71
N SER A 43 -3.75 -5.56 -11.90
CA SER A 43 -3.15 -6.78 -11.34
C SER A 43 -2.89 -7.86 -12.40
N ARG A 44 -2.31 -9.00 -12.01
CA ARG A 44 -2.27 -10.22 -12.85
C ARG A 44 -3.63 -10.72 -13.27
N THR A 45 -4.64 -10.56 -12.43
CA THR A 45 -5.97 -11.14 -12.61
C THR A 45 -7.00 -10.19 -13.23
N GLY A 46 -6.63 -8.91 -13.45
CA GLY A 46 -7.51 -7.92 -14.07
C GLY A 46 -7.39 -6.53 -13.45
N VAL A 47 -8.40 -5.69 -13.71
CA VAL A 47 -8.52 -4.31 -13.18
C VAL A 47 -9.58 -4.28 -12.07
N TRP A 48 -9.25 -3.69 -10.93
CA TRP A 48 -10.06 -3.69 -9.71
C TRP A 48 -10.23 -2.27 -9.16
N SER A 49 -11.30 -2.03 -8.40
CA SER A 49 -11.34 -0.90 -7.47
C SER A 49 -10.54 -1.24 -6.21
N VAL A 50 -10.09 -0.23 -5.46
CA VAL A 50 -9.39 -0.44 -4.17
C VAL A 50 -10.24 -1.19 -3.18
N ASP A 51 -11.53 -0.87 -3.07
CA ASP A 51 -12.45 -1.62 -2.19
C ASP A 51 -12.50 -3.10 -2.59
N LYS A 52 -12.61 -3.40 -3.88
CA LYS A 52 -12.62 -4.79 -4.37
C LYS A 52 -11.28 -5.48 -4.12
N TYR A 53 -10.18 -4.76 -4.19
CA TYR A 53 -8.85 -5.26 -3.84
C TYR A 53 -8.71 -5.52 -2.35
N CYS A 54 -9.02 -4.54 -1.50
CA CYS A 54 -8.99 -4.66 -0.05
C CYS A 54 -9.90 -5.81 0.38
N ARG A 55 -11.12 -5.91 -0.15
CA ARG A 55 -11.98 -7.07 0.06
C ARG A 55 -11.38 -8.35 -0.48
N ARG A 56 -10.65 -8.38 -1.60
CA ARG A 56 -9.99 -9.62 -2.06
C ARG A 56 -8.86 -10.01 -1.12
N TYR A 57 -8.00 -9.09 -0.68
CA TYR A 57 -6.85 -9.38 0.18
C TYR A 57 -7.23 -9.57 1.66
N ILE A 58 -8.25 -8.87 2.13
CA ILE A 58 -8.91 -9.08 3.43
C ILE A 58 -9.85 -10.31 3.34
N ALA A 59 -10.46 -10.66 2.22
CA ALA A 59 -11.21 -11.93 2.09
C ALA A 59 -10.31 -13.12 1.82
N ILE A 60 -9.08 -12.95 1.33
CA ILE A 60 -8.05 -13.98 1.48
C ILE A 60 -7.69 -14.16 2.98
N SER A 61 -8.02 -13.19 3.84
CA SER A 61 -7.99 -13.39 5.31
C SER A 61 -9.25 -14.02 5.92
N GLU A 62 -10.41 -14.10 5.22
CA GLU A 62 -11.62 -14.68 5.84
C GLU A 62 -12.53 -15.57 4.96
N PHE A 63 -12.64 -15.39 3.63
CA PHE A 63 -13.61 -16.12 2.80
C PHE A 63 -13.17 -16.28 1.35
N THR A 64 -12.42 -17.36 1.02
CA THR A 64 -12.67 -18.29 -0.11
C THR A 64 -11.49 -19.24 -0.33
N GLN A 65 -11.14 -20.01 0.71
CA GLN A 65 -10.31 -21.20 0.51
C GLN A 65 -10.76 -22.41 1.31
N ILE A 66 -12.07 -22.55 1.49
CA ILE A 66 -12.66 -23.80 2.00
C ILE A 66 -13.40 -24.59 0.91
N GLU A 67 -13.83 -23.99 -0.21
CA GLU A 67 -14.78 -24.70 -1.11
C GLU A 67 -14.33 -25.04 -2.54
N LEU A 68 -13.09 -24.79 -3.00
CA LEU A 68 -12.71 -25.22 -4.36
C LEU A 68 -11.47 -26.12 -4.51
N ASP A 69 -10.59 -26.24 -3.52
CA ASP A 69 -9.42 -27.14 -3.63
C ASP A 69 -9.57 -28.46 -2.87
N VAL A 70 -10.76 -28.78 -2.34
CA VAL A 70 -11.03 -30.10 -1.71
C VAL A 70 -10.91 -31.27 -2.72
N GLN A 71 -10.81 -31.01 -4.03
CA GLN A 71 -10.70 -32.08 -5.03
C GLN A 71 -9.27 -32.40 -5.52
N ALA A 72 -8.26 -31.61 -5.18
CA ALA A 72 -6.88 -31.93 -5.51
C ALA A 72 -6.06 -31.88 -4.23
N GLY A 73 -5.74 -33.03 -3.65
CA GLY A 73 -5.04 -33.22 -2.37
C GLY A 73 -3.61 -32.69 -2.33
N VAL A 74 -3.43 -31.42 -2.66
CA VAL A 74 -2.22 -30.63 -2.45
C VAL A 74 -2.51 -29.74 -1.25
N GLU A 75 -2.03 -30.16 -0.08
CA GLU A 75 -2.00 -29.32 1.14
C GLU A 75 -1.01 -28.17 0.97
N GLU A 76 -1.32 -27.18 0.14
CA GLU A 76 -0.71 -25.87 0.31
C GLU A 76 -1.52 -25.10 1.37
N THR A 77 -1.07 -25.20 2.62
CA THR A 77 -1.50 -24.29 3.69
C THR A 77 -1.22 -22.85 3.28
N ILE A 78 -2.22 -22.17 2.71
CA ILE A 78 -2.19 -20.72 2.52
C ILE A 78 -2.40 -20.08 3.89
N THR A 79 -1.32 -19.96 4.65
CA THR A 79 -1.33 -19.08 5.81
C THR A 79 -1.32 -17.64 5.32
N TRP A 80 -2.40 -16.90 5.56
CA TRP A 80 -2.41 -15.45 5.41
C TRP A 80 -1.24 -14.87 6.23
N ARG A 81 -0.30 -14.24 5.54
CA ARG A 81 0.68 -13.37 6.16
C ARG A 81 0.38 -11.98 5.58
N PRO A 82 0.27 -10.93 6.42
CA PRO A 82 0.33 -9.58 5.87
C PRO A 82 1.57 -9.51 4.99
N LEU A 83 1.45 -8.90 3.81
CA LEU A 83 2.61 -8.68 2.94
C LEU A 83 3.68 -8.03 3.80
N LYS A 84 4.75 -8.76 4.09
CA LYS A 84 5.92 -8.21 4.78
C LYS A 84 6.65 -7.37 3.74
N ALA A 85 6.07 -6.21 3.44
CA ALA A 85 6.77 -5.17 2.71
C ALA A 85 8.05 -4.89 3.51
N SER A 86 9.18 -5.07 2.88
CA SER A 86 10.49 -4.80 3.48
C SER A 86 10.80 -3.31 3.32
N VAL A 87 10.66 -2.84 2.09
CA VAL A 87 11.12 -1.53 1.65
C VAL A 87 10.07 -0.88 0.76
N LEU A 88 9.81 0.40 1.02
CA LEU A 88 9.07 1.30 0.16
C LEU A 88 9.99 2.42 -0.30
N ASN A 89 10.24 2.48 -1.61
CA ASN A 89 10.93 3.60 -2.24
C ASN A 89 9.89 4.60 -2.76
N PHE A 90 10.12 5.89 -2.57
CA PHE A 90 9.28 6.94 -3.15
C PHE A 90 10.13 8.10 -3.67
N ASP A 91 9.59 8.83 -4.64
CA ASP A 91 10.27 9.98 -5.23
C ASP A 91 9.27 10.99 -5.81
N ALA A 92 9.73 12.22 -5.98
CA ALA A 92 9.01 13.29 -6.66
C ALA A 92 9.75 13.78 -7.91
N SER A 93 8.98 14.19 -8.91
CA SER A 93 9.48 14.89 -10.09
C SER A 93 8.67 16.17 -10.27
N VAL A 94 9.36 17.30 -10.43
CA VAL A 94 8.75 18.62 -10.58
C VAL A 94 8.99 19.14 -11.98
N ARG A 95 7.94 19.63 -12.64
CA ARG A 95 8.00 20.33 -13.94
C ARG A 95 7.08 21.55 -13.88
N LYS A 96 7.19 22.43 -14.86
CA LYS A 96 6.33 23.64 -14.97
C LYS A 96 4.83 23.37 -15.00
N ILE A 97 4.42 22.14 -15.33
CA ILE A 97 3.00 21.75 -15.41
C ILE A 97 2.50 21.09 -14.12
N GLY A 98 3.36 20.88 -13.12
CA GLY A 98 2.99 20.25 -11.86
C GLY A 98 4.03 19.27 -11.32
N MET A 99 3.59 18.39 -10.43
CA MET A 99 4.42 17.39 -9.76
C MET A 99 3.92 15.98 -10.04
N GLY A 100 4.85 15.07 -10.28
CA GLY A 100 4.62 13.64 -10.32
C GLY A 100 5.21 12.97 -9.09
N PHE A 101 4.48 12.03 -8.50
CA PHE A 101 4.92 11.20 -7.38
C PHE A 101 4.99 9.75 -7.83
N GLY A 102 6.04 9.04 -7.46
CA GLY A 102 6.20 7.62 -7.74
C GLY A 102 6.53 6.85 -6.48
N LEU A 103 6.04 5.62 -6.37
CA LEU A 103 6.40 4.70 -5.29
C LEU A 103 6.49 3.25 -5.77
N ILE A 104 7.40 2.49 -5.17
CA ILE A 104 7.52 1.04 -5.31
C ILE A 104 7.58 0.42 -3.91
N VAL A 105 6.77 -0.62 -3.69
CA VAL A 105 6.78 -1.44 -2.48
C VAL A 105 7.31 -2.81 -2.85
N ARG A 106 8.31 -3.30 -2.10
CA ARG A 106 8.91 -4.61 -2.31
C ARG A 106 8.79 -5.49 -1.08
N ASP A 107 8.71 -6.80 -1.27
CA ASP A 107 8.80 -7.76 -0.18
C ASP A 107 10.27 -8.05 0.21
N CYS A 108 10.49 -8.94 1.17
CA CYS A 108 11.83 -9.33 1.61
C CYS A 108 12.66 -10.11 0.56
N SER A 109 12.03 -10.60 -0.51
CA SER A 109 12.72 -11.22 -1.65
C SER A 109 13.09 -10.21 -2.75
N GLY A 110 12.70 -8.94 -2.59
CA GLY A 110 12.87 -7.90 -3.58
C GLY A 110 11.79 -7.88 -4.67
N GLN A 111 10.77 -8.75 -4.57
CA GLN A 111 9.65 -8.77 -5.51
C GLN A 111 8.78 -7.53 -5.31
N VAL A 112 8.41 -6.87 -6.41
CA VAL A 112 7.50 -5.73 -6.38
C VAL A 112 6.09 -6.21 -6.04
N LEU A 113 5.57 -5.70 -4.93
CA LEU A 113 4.19 -5.90 -4.47
C LEU A 113 3.29 -4.82 -5.06
N VAL A 114 3.74 -3.56 -5.03
CA VAL A 114 2.97 -2.41 -5.49
C VAL A 114 3.90 -1.45 -6.24
N ALA A 115 3.43 -0.94 -7.36
CA ALA A 115 3.97 0.25 -7.99
C ALA A 115 2.84 1.26 -8.14
N ALA A 116 3.05 2.53 -7.78
CA ALA A 116 2.03 3.55 -8.00
C ALA A 116 2.64 4.86 -8.42
N MET A 117 1.84 5.65 -9.11
CA MET A 117 2.18 7.02 -9.46
C MET A 117 0.96 7.93 -9.38
N LYS A 118 1.22 9.21 -9.13
CA LYS A 118 0.20 10.25 -9.03
C LYS A 118 0.71 11.53 -9.65
N PHE A 119 -0.14 12.23 -10.38
CA PHE A 119 0.13 13.57 -10.89
C PHE A 119 -0.71 14.61 -10.14
N THR A 120 -0.15 15.80 -9.97
CA THR A 120 -0.86 16.97 -9.44
C THR A 120 -0.43 18.23 -10.17
N GLU A 121 -1.38 19.08 -10.53
CA GLU A 121 -1.15 20.32 -11.28
C GLU A 121 -0.53 21.45 -10.43
N SER A 122 -0.39 21.26 -9.12
CA SER A 122 0.31 22.21 -8.26
C SER A 122 1.82 22.13 -8.47
N GLU A 123 2.48 23.27 -8.57
CA GLU A 123 3.94 23.39 -8.55
C GLU A 123 4.40 23.84 -7.16
N LEU A 124 5.28 23.07 -6.54
CA LEU A 124 6.00 23.44 -5.33
C LEU A 124 7.49 23.23 -5.57
N GLU A 125 8.30 23.80 -4.69
CA GLU A 125 9.74 23.56 -4.67
C GLU A 125 10.05 22.07 -4.47
N PRO A 126 11.19 21.56 -5.00
CA PRO A 126 11.50 20.14 -4.98
C PRO A 126 11.39 19.47 -3.61
N ARG A 127 11.82 20.14 -2.53
CA ARG A 127 11.75 19.53 -1.19
C ARG A 127 10.31 19.39 -0.67
N GLU A 128 9.43 20.35 -0.96
CA GLU A 128 8.01 20.26 -0.64
C GLU A 128 7.33 19.15 -1.46
N ALA A 129 7.74 18.97 -2.73
CA ALA A 129 7.31 17.86 -3.57
C ALA A 129 7.69 16.50 -2.98
N GLU A 130 8.92 16.36 -2.47
CA GLU A 130 9.41 15.15 -1.81
C GLU A 130 8.63 14.84 -0.53
N ALA A 131 8.33 15.86 0.28
CA ALA A 131 7.48 15.69 1.46
C ALA A 131 6.06 15.22 1.09
N LEU A 132 5.50 15.73 -0.02
CA LEU A 132 4.20 15.28 -0.53
C LEU A 132 4.25 13.88 -1.13
N ALA A 133 5.34 13.49 -1.79
CA ALA A 133 5.56 12.13 -2.25
C ALA A 133 5.59 11.15 -1.07
N TYR A 134 6.29 11.52 0.02
CA TYR A 134 6.27 10.73 1.25
C TYR A 134 4.87 10.61 1.85
N ARG A 135 4.15 11.74 1.96
CA ARG A 135 2.76 11.76 2.40
C ARG A 135 1.90 10.82 1.57
N ARG A 136 2.06 10.86 0.24
CA ARG A 136 1.31 10.01 -0.68
C ARG A 136 1.66 8.54 -0.52
N ALA A 137 2.94 8.21 -0.28
CA ALA A 137 3.38 6.85 0.00
C ALA A 137 2.71 6.30 1.26
N VAL A 138 2.68 7.07 2.35
CA VAL A 138 2.00 6.67 3.60
C VAL A 138 0.51 6.43 3.37
N LEU A 139 -0.18 7.37 2.70
CA LEU A 139 -1.60 7.20 2.39
C LEU A 139 -1.86 5.94 1.55
N THR A 140 -1.02 5.69 0.54
CA THR A 140 -1.14 4.50 -0.32
C THR A 140 -1.00 3.21 0.47
N MET A 141 -0.05 3.15 1.42
CA MET A 141 0.14 1.99 2.30
C MET A 141 -1.07 1.76 3.22
N ASN A 142 -1.59 2.83 3.81
CA ASN A 142 -2.80 2.78 4.62
C ASN A 142 -4.01 2.32 3.79
N GLU A 143 -4.19 2.84 2.58
CA GLU A 143 -5.27 2.50 1.65
C GLU A 143 -5.19 1.03 1.21
N LEU A 144 -3.99 0.48 1.01
CA LEU A 144 -3.76 -0.91 0.60
C LEU A 144 -3.65 -1.88 1.78
N CYS A 145 -3.80 -1.40 3.02
CA CYS A 145 -3.63 -2.18 4.24
C CYS A 145 -2.26 -2.89 4.33
N ILE A 146 -1.21 -2.24 3.84
CA ILE A 146 0.18 -2.74 3.93
C ILE A 146 0.87 -2.02 5.08
N PHE A 147 1.40 -2.78 6.03
CA PHE A 147 2.00 -2.25 7.25
C PHE A 147 3.41 -2.80 7.46
N GLY A 148 4.23 -2.04 8.18
CA GLY A 148 5.58 -2.47 8.59
C GLY A 148 6.69 -2.33 7.54
N ALA A 149 6.43 -1.63 6.43
CA ALA A 149 7.47 -1.29 5.47
C ALA A 149 8.41 -0.21 6.03
N GLU A 150 9.71 -0.32 5.74
CA GLU A 150 10.65 0.78 5.93
C GLU A 150 10.59 1.72 4.71
N TYR A 151 10.41 3.02 4.95
CA TYR A 151 10.35 4.01 3.89
C TYR A 151 11.76 4.49 3.56
N GLU A 152 12.08 4.62 2.27
CA GLU A 152 13.39 5.04 1.78
C GLU A 152 13.26 6.23 0.84
N THR A 153 14.11 7.23 1.05
CA THR A 153 14.22 8.45 0.23
C THR A 153 15.68 8.75 -0.09
N ASP A 154 15.94 9.34 -1.25
CA ASP A 154 17.23 9.95 -1.60
C ASP A 154 17.26 11.47 -1.35
N CYS A 155 16.20 12.04 -0.76
CA CYS A 155 16.12 13.44 -0.37
C CYS A 155 16.68 13.65 1.04
N MET A 156 17.95 14.09 1.12
CA MET A 156 18.63 14.37 2.40
C MET A 156 17.91 15.43 3.23
N GLN A 157 17.27 16.42 2.59
CA GLN A 157 16.51 17.46 3.30
C GLN A 157 15.29 16.87 4.01
N LEU A 158 14.57 15.95 3.36
CA LEU A 158 13.43 15.26 3.93
C LEU A 158 13.86 14.32 5.06
N TYR A 159 14.93 13.54 4.85
CA TYR A 159 15.48 12.67 5.89
C TYR A 159 15.87 13.46 7.15
N ASN A 160 16.56 14.59 6.99
CA ASN A 160 16.97 15.43 8.12
C ASN A 160 15.77 16.07 8.83
N GLU A 161 14.79 16.58 8.08
CA GLU A 161 13.58 17.17 8.65
C GLU A 161 12.71 16.13 9.38
N TRP A 162 12.65 14.90 8.88
CA TRP A 162 11.94 13.81 9.56
C TRP A 162 12.58 13.43 10.90
N ASN A 163 13.92 13.33 10.90
CA ASN A 163 14.69 12.85 12.04
C ASN A 163 15.12 13.96 13.02
N ARG A 164 14.77 15.22 12.75
CA ARG A 164 15.05 16.33 13.66
C ARG A 164 14.42 16.11 15.04
N SER A 165 15.18 16.45 16.09
CA SER A 165 14.73 16.34 17.48
C SER A 165 13.77 17.48 17.86
N ASP A 166 13.98 18.67 17.32
CA ASP A 166 13.18 19.85 17.59
C ASP A 166 11.93 19.89 16.70
N LYS A 167 10.73 19.94 17.29
CA LYS A 167 9.47 20.02 16.52
C LYS A 167 9.02 21.44 16.22
N GLY A 168 9.94 22.41 16.32
CA GLY A 168 9.69 23.82 16.07
C GLY A 168 10.02 24.21 14.64
N GLY A 169 9.04 24.26 13.76
CA GLY A 169 9.21 24.81 12.41
C GLY A 169 7.97 25.57 11.95
N ARG A 170 8.16 26.51 11.01
CA ARG A 170 7.08 27.34 10.44
C ARG A 170 7.06 27.34 8.90
N SER A 171 7.97 26.60 8.26
CA SER A 171 7.96 26.47 6.81
C SER A 171 6.83 25.55 6.35
N LEU A 172 6.40 25.72 5.09
CA LEU A 172 5.49 24.78 4.43
C LEU A 172 6.04 23.35 4.50
N PHE A 173 7.33 23.16 4.15
CA PHE A 173 8.02 21.87 4.26
C PHE A 173 7.90 21.22 5.64
N HIS A 174 8.15 21.97 6.72
CA HIS A 174 7.98 21.43 8.08
C HIS A 174 6.55 20.98 8.34
N GLY A 175 5.57 21.81 7.95
CA GLY A 175 4.15 21.48 8.07
C GLY A 175 3.80 20.18 7.34
N LEU A 176 4.25 20.01 6.09
CA LEU A 176 4.00 18.81 5.29
C LEU A 176 4.61 17.54 5.92
N VAL A 177 5.83 17.64 6.46
CA VAL A 177 6.49 16.52 7.14
C VAL A 177 5.77 16.14 8.43
N GLU A 178 5.36 17.13 9.23
CA GLU A 178 4.62 16.89 10.47
C GLU A 178 3.19 16.38 10.24
N GLU A 179 2.51 16.83 9.17
CA GLU A 179 1.25 16.23 8.74
C GLU A 179 1.43 14.75 8.36
N THR A 180 2.50 14.42 7.66
CA THR A 180 2.80 13.04 7.26
C THR A 180 3.03 12.13 8.47
N ARG A 181 3.70 12.64 9.52
CA ARG A 181 3.89 11.93 10.79
C ARG A 181 2.59 11.54 11.49
N ARG A 182 1.52 12.33 11.29
CA ARG A 182 0.21 12.11 11.92
C ARG A 182 -0.67 11.11 11.15
N LEU A 183 -0.25 10.69 9.96
CA LEU A 183 -1.00 9.72 9.15
C LEU A 183 -0.78 8.26 9.60
N ASP A 184 0.22 8.01 10.42
CA ASP A 184 0.46 6.67 10.97
C ASP A 184 -0.61 6.33 12.01
N PRO A 185 -1.34 5.20 11.88
CA PRO A 185 -2.24 4.74 12.94
C PRO A 185 -1.52 4.46 14.26
N VAL A 186 -0.22 4.15 14.23
CA VAL A 186 0.59 3.90 15.43
C VAL A 186 1.71 4.94 15.50
N ALA A 187 1.57 5.89 16.43
CA ALA A 187 2.54 6.97 16.60
C ALA A 187 3.99 6.43 16.73
N GLY A 188 4.85 6.86 15.80
CA GLY A 188 6.27 6.50 15.79
C GLY A 188 6.61 5.17 15.13
N SER A 189 5.66 4.50 14.45
CA SER A 189 5.96 3.24 13.75
C SER A 189 6.67 3.46 12.40
N GLN A 190 6.43 4.60 11.77
CA GLN A 190 7.15 5.05 10.56
C GLN A 190 8.64 5.23 10.80
N LYS A 191 9.43 4.45 10.05
CA LYS A 191 10.86 4.68 9.86
C LYS A 191 11.10 5.23 8.47
N LEU A 192 11.85 6.33 8.40
CA LEU A 192 12.35 6.89 7.15
C LEU A 192 13.87 6.74 7.14
N ASN A 193 14.36 5.95 6.20
CA ASN A 193 15.77 5.72 5.94
C ASN A 193 16.23 6.56 4.74
N PHE A 194 17.51 6.93 4.76
CA PHE A 194 18.16 7.55 3.62
C PHE A 194 18.85 6.47 2.80
N ASP A 195 18.51 6.35 1.52
CA ASP A 195 19.20 5.46 0.57
C ASP A 195 19.82 6.25 -0.59
N LYS A 196 20.84 5.66 -1.22
CA LYS A 196 21.46 6.24 -2.41
C LYS A 196 20.48 6.18 -3.58
N ARG A 197 20.50 7.24 -4.39
CA ARG A 197 19.69 7.42 -5.61
C ARG A 197 19.65 6.23 -6.59
N GLN A 198 20.62 5.30 -6.54
CA GLN A 198 20.57 4.08 -7.35
C GLN A 198 19.41 3.15 -6.98
N GLY A 199 19.06 3.01 -5.70
CA GLY A 199 17.93 2.20 -5.23
C GLY A 199 16.56 2.82 -5.57
N ASN A 200 16.51 4.17 -5.63
CA ASN A 200 15.27 4.93 -5.84
C ASN A 200 14.87 5.10 -7.32
N LYS A 201 15.65 4.56 -8.29
CA LYS A 201 15.42 4.75 -9.74
C LYS A 201 14.01 4.37 -10.21
N ALA A 202 13.44 3.31 -9.64
CA ALA A 202 12.08 2.88 -9.99
C ALA A 202 11.03 3.91 -9.59
N ALA A 203 11.12 4.46 -8.38
CA ALA A 203 10.23 5.51 -7.92
C ALA A 203 10.42 6.80 -8.76
N HIS A 204 11.67 7.15 -9.09
CA HIS A 204 11.97 8.28 -9.97
C HIS A 204 11.33 8.14 -11.36
N CYS A 205 11.40 6.95 -11.94
CA CYS A 205 10.78 6.68 -13.24
C CYS A 205 9.26 6.81 -13.15
N LEU A 206 8.63 6.24 -12.12
CA LEU A 206 7.19 6.38 -11.88
C LEU A 206 6.77 7.84 -11.71
N ALA A 207 7.53 8.62 -10.93
CA ALA A 207 7.28 10.05 -10.76
C ALA A 207 7.32 10.80 -12.11
N ASN A 208 8.22 10.41 -13.01
CA ASN A 208 8.28 10.99 -14.36
C ASN A 208 7.18 10.47 -15.30
N LEU A 209 6.75 9.22 -15.17
CA LEU A 209 5.66 8.62 -15.94
C LEU A 209 4.30 9.22 -15.57
N ALA A 210 4.13 9.73 -14.34
CA ALA A 210 2.90 10.38 -13.90
C ALA A 210 2.48 11.54 -14.82
N PHE A 211 3.44 12.26 -15.41
CA PHE A 211 3.16 13.39 -16.32
C PHE A 211 2.49 12.97 -17.65
N SER A 212 2.63 11.71 -18.06
CA SER A 212 2.03 11.21 -19.32
C SER A 212 0.89 10.24 -19.08
N LEU A 213 0.92 9.50 -17.97
CA LEU A 213 -0.01 8.41 -17.67
C LEU A 213 -0.96 8.71 -16.51
N LEU A 214 -0.76 9.84 -15.82
CA LEU A 214 -1.53 10.31 -14.66
C LEU A 214 -1.54 9.27 -13.51
N ASP A 215 -2.63 9.22 -12.75
CA ASP A 215 -2.75 8.42 -11.55
C ASP A 215 -2.97 6.94 -11.88
N ARG A 216 -2.06 6.06 -11.41
CA ARG A 216 -2.19 4.60 -11.55
C ARG A 216 -1.57 3.85 -10.38
N CYS A 217 -2.11 2.66 -10.11
CA CYS A 217 -1.58 1.72 -9.15
C CYS A 217 -1.56 0.31 -9.76
N TRP A 218 -0.41 -0.34 -9.72
CA TRP A 218 -0.18 -1.72 -10.14
C TRP A 218 0.12 -2.58 -8.92
N ILE A 219 -0.40 -3.80 -8.91
CA ILE A 219 -0.21 -4.79 -7.85
C ILE A 219 0.27 -6.10 -8.46
N ASP A 220 1.29 -6.70 -7.84
CA ASP A 220 2.02 -7.89 -8.32
C ASP A 220 2.55 -7.74 -9.76
N LYS A 221 2.69 -6.48 -10.20
CA LYS A 221 3.06 -6.02 -11.55
C LYS A 221 3.66 -4.62 -11.48
N VAL A 222 4.35 -4.26 -12.54
CA VAL A 222 4.81 -2.91 -12.84
C VAL A 222 4.40 -2.54 -14.26
N PRO A 223 4.42 -1.25 -14.65
CA PRO A 223 4.31 -0.86 -16.05
C PRO A 223 5.49 -1.40 -16.87
N ASP A 224 5.26 -1.73 -18.14
CA ASP A 224 6.29 -2.22 -19.08
C ASP A 224 7.52 -1.28 -19.15
N GLN A 225 7.31 0.03 -18.98
CA GLN A 225 8.37 1.04 -18.92
C GLN A 225 9.30 0.88 -17.71
N LEU A 226 8.82 0.32 -16.61
CA LEU A 226 9.62 0.00 -15.42
C LEU A 226 10.28 -1.37 -15.47
N ASP A 227 9.70 -2.35 -16.17
CA ASP A 227 10.27 -3.70 -16.28
C ASP A 227 11.73 -3.64 -16.75
N GLN A 228 12.03 -2.74 -17.69
CA GLN A 228 13.39 -2.53 -18.20
C GLN A 228 14.35 -1.97 -17.14
N ILE A 229 13.86 -1.10 -16.25
CA ILE A 229 14.67 -0.48 -15.18
C ILE A 229 14.91 -1.48 -14.05
N LEU A 230 13.90 -2.28 -13.71
CA LEU A 230 14.00 -3.31 -12.67
C LEU A 230 14.91 -4.47 -13.07
N LEU A 231 14.96 -4.84 -14.36
CA LEU A 231 15.91 -5.84 -14.87
C LEU A 231 17.38 -5.37 -14.85
N MET A 232 17.63 -4.06 -14.67
CA MET A 232 18.97 -3.48 -14.64
C MET A 232 19.48 -3.15 -13.22
N MET A 233 18.69 -3.40 -12.18
CA MET A 233 19.04 -3.18 -10.77
C MET A 233 19.37 -4.50 -10.08
#